data_AF-A0A380NWK5-F1
#
_entry.id   AF-A0A380NWK5-F1
#
_cell.length_a   1.000
_cell.length_b   1.000
_cell.length_c   1.000
_cell.angle_alpha   90.00
_cell.angle_beta   90.00
_cell.angle_gamma   90.00
#
_symmetry.space_group_name_H-M   'P 1'
#
loop_
_entity.id
_entity.type
_entity.pdbx_description
1 polymer ?
#
loop_
_entity_poly.entity_id
_entity_poly.type
_entity_poly.pdbx_seq_one_letter_code
_entity_poly.pdbx_strand_id
1 'polypeptide(L)'
;MNIVLIGAGPRNLVLAERLVAFANASTQAHTITLLDPFPVGGVVWNPDQNPKFIANTISQQLTLFTDNSIPKQQPGLTGPNLYEWAHHQAATYLDTHTFKMRQLFVMKLQS
;
A
#
# COMPACT_ATOMS: atom_id res chain seq x y z
N MET A 1 1.28 -1.20 -22.39
CA MET A 1 1.95 -2.47 -22.00
C MET A 1 0.97 -3.36 -21.23
N ASN A 2 1.16 -4.67 -21.26
CA ASN A 2 0.32 -5.62 -20.51
C ASN A 2 1.22 -6.40 -19.54
N ILE A 3 1.14 -6.08 -18.25
CA ILE A 3 1.95 -6.71 -17.21
C ILE A 3 1.05 -7.48 -16.25
N VAL A 4 1.51 -8.67 -15.87
CA VAL A 4 0.91 -9.47 -14.80
C VAL A 4 1.93 -9.60 -13.66
N LEU A 5 1.53 -9.17 -12.47
CA LEU A 5 2.27 -9.35 -11.23
C LEU A 5 1.69 -10.56 -10.48
N ILE A 6 2.50 -11.60 -10.32
CA ILE A 6 2.14 -12.78 -9.53
C ILE A 6 2.48 -12.50 -8.07
N GLY A 7 1.45 -12.32 -7.25
CA GLY A 7 1.49 -11.85 -5.88
C GLY A 7 1.09 -10.38 -5.76
N ALA A 8 0.32 -10.06 -4.73
CA ALA A 8 -0.12 -8.72 -4.31
C ALA A 8 0.49 -8.34 -2.95
N GLY A 9 1.58 -9.01 -2.57
CA GLY A 9 2.37 -8.70 -1.38
C GLY A 9 3.21 -7.42 -1.50
N PRO A 10 3.92 -7.04 -0.41
CA PRO A 10 4.60 -5.74 -0.29
C PRO A 10 5.52 -5.40 -1.47
N ARG A 11 6.30 -6.38 -1.95
CA ARG A 11 7.24 -6.20 -3.06
C ARG A 11 6.52 -5.78 -4.35
N ASN A 12 5.46 -6.48 -4.71
CA ASN A 12 4.74 -6.20 -5.95
C ASN A 12 3.87 -4.95 -5.82
N LEU A 13 3.45 -4.55 -4.62
CA LEU A 13 2.79 -3.26 -4.41
C LEU A 13 3.75 -2.08 -4.62
N VAL A 14 5.00 -2.17 -4.13
CA VAL A 14 6.03 -1.15 -4.43
C VAL A 14 6.34 -1.11 -5.92
N LEU A 15 6.42 -2.28 -6.59
CA LEU A 15 6.59 -2.31 -8.05
C LEU A 15 5.37 -1.72 -8.79
N ALA A 16 4.16 -2.00 -8.33
CA ALA A 16 2.92 -1.49 -8.93
C ALA A 16 2.89 0.04 -8.88
N GLU A 17 3.32 0.66 -7.77
CA GLU A 17 3.50 2.12 -7.67
C GLU A 17 4.38 2.65 -8.82
N ARG A 18 5.54 2.03 -9.05
CA ARG A 18 6.45 2.41 -10.14
C ARG A 18 5.85 2.20 -11.53
N LEU A 19 5.16 1.09 -11.75
CA LEU A 19 4.51 0.81 -13.02
C LEU A 19 3.37 1.80 -13.31
N VAL A 20 2.64 2.23 -12.29
CA VAL A 20 1.61 3.27 -12.40
C VAL A 20 2.26 4.62 -12.68
N ALA A 21 3.35 4.99 -11.99
CA ALA A 21 4.09 6.22 -12.28
C ALA A 21 4.58 6.26 -13.74
N PHE A 22 5.11 5.13 -14.23
CA PHE A 22 5.54 5.00 -15.62
C PHE A 22 4.38 5.11 -16.59
N ALA A 23 3.26 4.43 -16.32
CA ALA A 23 2.07 4.48 -17.17
C ALA A 23 1.48 5.90 -17.24
N ASN A 24 1.47 6.65 -16.13
CA ASN A 24 0.99 8.03 -16.09
C ASN A 24 1.87 8.99 -16.90
N ALA A 25 3.15 8.68 -17.11
CA ALA A 25 4.07 9.48 -17.93
C ALA A 25 4.01 9.12 -19.42
N SER A 26 3.22 8.11 -19.79
CA SER A 26 3.06 7.60 -21.15
C SER A 26 1.75 8.06 -21.79
N THR A 27 1.74 8.22 -23.10
CA THR A 27 0.50 8.48 -23.88
C THR A 27 -0.21 7.20 -24.32
N GLN A 28 0.37 6.03 -24.04
CA GLN A 28 -0.18 4.74 -24.43
C GLN A 28 -1.07 4.15 -23.33
N ALA A 29 -1.99 3.28 -23.72
CA ALA A 29 -2.74 2.48 -22.76
C ALA A 29 -1.86 1.39 -22.12
N HIS A 30 -1.97 1.23 -20.80
CA HIS A 30 -1.29 0.19 -20.03
C HIS A 30 -2.29 -0.59 -19.18
N THR A 31 -2.09 -1.89 -19.08
CA THR A 31 -2.84 -2.79 -18.19
C THR A 31 -1.87 -3.45 -17.24
N ILE A 32 -2.14 -3.34 -15.94
CA ILE A 32 -1.38 -3.96 -14.86
C ILE A 32 -2.36 -4.85 -14.09
N THR A 33 -2.11 -6.16 -14.09
CA THR A 33 -2.95 -7.14 -13.38
C THR A 33 -2.18 -7.67 -12.19
N LEU A 34 -2.75 -7.60 -11.00
CA LEU A 34 -2.22 -8.28 -9.81
C LEU A 34 -3.00 -9.58 -9.60
N LEU A 35 -2.30 -10.70 -9.49
CA LEU A 35 -2.89 -12.01 -9.23
C LEU A 35 -2.34 -12.56 -7.92
N ASP A 36 -3.19 -12.68 -6.90
CA ASP A 36 -2.83 -13.27 -5.60
C ASP A 36 -4.01 -14.07 -5.05
N PRO A 37 -3.79 -15.26 -4.46
CA PRO A 37 -4.85 -15.99 -3.74
C PRO A 37 -5.32 -15.29 -2.44
N PHE A 38 -4.58 -14.29 -1.96
CA PHE A 38 -4.90 -13.45 -0.80
C PHE A 38 -5.26 -12.02 -1.22
N PRO A 39 -5.87 -11.21 -0.33
CA PRO A 39 -6.18 -9.81 -0.61
C PRO A 39 -4.94 -8.96 -0.92
N VAL A 40 -5.17 -7.72 -1.35
CA VAL A 40 -4.10 -6.71 -1.51
C VAL A 40 -3.28 -6.62 -0.21
N GLY A 41 -1.97 -6.72 -0.33
CA GLY A 41 -1.04 -6.90 0.80
C GLY A 41 -0.52 -8.33 0.94
N GLY A 42 -1.11 -9.27 0.19
CA GLY A 42 -0.77 -10.69 0.21
C GLY A 42 -1.01 -11.33 1.59
N VAL A 43 -0.31 -12.43 1.87
CA VAL A 43 -0.38 -13.10 3.17
C VAL A 43 0.08 -12.19 4.32
N VAL A 44 1.10 -11.37 4.06
CA VAL A 44 1.84 -10.64 5.10
C VAL A 44 1.03 -9.48 5.70
N TRP A 45 0.30 -8.74 4.86
CA TRP A 45 -0.53 -7.63 5.31
C TRP A 45 -2.02 -7.99 5.31
N ASN A 46 -2.33 -9.26 5.58
CA ASN A 46 -3.70 -9.71 5.72
C ASN A 46 -4.38 -9.00 6.91
N PRO A 47 -5.50 -8.28 6.69
CA PRO A 47 -6.23 -7.59 7.75
C PRO A 47 -6.91 -8.52 8.76
N ASP A 48 -6.92 -9.84 8.52
CA ASP A 48 -7.49 -10.86 9.40
C ASP A 48 -6.42 -11.70 10.12
N GLN A 49 -5.14 -11.30 10.06
CA GLN A 49 -4.06 -12.01 10.74
C GLN A 49 -4.14 -11.92 12.27
N ASN A 50 -3.30 -12.70 12.98
CA ASN A 50 -3.24 -12.63 14.44
C ASN A 50 -2.87 -11.20 14.89
N PRO A 51 -3.68 -10.53 15.73
CA PRO A 51 -3.46 -9.14 16.13
C PRO A 51 -2.19 -8.92 16.96
N LYS A 52 -1.54 -9.99 17.43
CA LYS A 52 -0.22 -9.93 18.07
C LYS A 52 0.94 -9.76 17.06
N PHE A 53 0.71 -10.01 15.78
CA PHE A 53 1.68 -9.73 14.74
C PHE A 53 1.62 -8.24 14.41
N ILE A 54 2.59 -7.50 14.95
CA ILE A 54 2.76 -6.06 14.75
C ILE A 54 4.06 -5.79 14.01
N ALA A 55 4.10 -4.68 13.28
CA ALA A 55 5.35 -4.20 12.68
C ALA A 55 6.35 -3.85 13.79
N ASN A 56 7.62 -4.23 13.57
CA ASN A 56 8.76 -3.83 14.40
C ASN A 56 9.41 -2.51 13.92
N THR A 57 8.77 -1.84 12.97
CA THR A 57 9.22 -0.56 12.41
C THR A 57 8.26 0.55 12.85
N ILE A 58 8.82 1.72 13.14
CA ILE A 58 8.05 2.91 13.50
C ILE A 58 7.17 3.32 12.31
N SER A 59 5.90 3.64 12.56
CA SER A 59 4.92 3.93 11.52
C SER A 59 5.31 5.10 10.60
N GLN A 60 5.97 6.13 11.15
CA GLN A 60 6.52 7.25 10.37
C GLN A 60 7.62 6.85 9.37
N GLN A 61 8.27 5.70 9.59
CA GLN A 61 9.32 5.16 8.72
C GLN A 61 8.79 4.13 7.73
N LEU A 62 7.51 3.78 7.78
CA LEU A 62 6.88 2.83 6.88
C LEU A 62 6.13 3.58 5.78
N THR A 63 6.51 3.37 4.52
CA THR A 63 5.83 3.96 3.36
C THR A 63 5.88 3.04 2.15
N LEU A 64 4.85 3.12 1.31
CA LEU A 64 4.83 2.52 -0.04
C LEU A 64 5.30 3.50 -1.11
N PHE A 65 5.39 4.79 -0.77
CA PHE A 65 5.67 5.85 -1.70
C PHE A 65 7.13 6.25 -1.66
N THR A 66 7.57 6.83 -2.76
CA THR A 66 8.95 7.28 -2.88
C THR A 66 9.02 8.77 -2.63
N ASP A 67 10.09 9.20 -1.98
CA ASP A 67 10.29 10.60 -1.61
C ASP A 67 11.48 11.20 -2.37
N ASN A 68 11.85 12.42 -2.00
CA ASN A 68 12.95 13.14 -2.65
C ASN A 68 14.34 12.67 -2.18
N SER A 69 14.43 11.70 -1.26
CA SER A 69 15.72 11.15 -0.82
C SER A 69 16.37 10.25 -1.87
N ILE A 70 15.58 9.73 -2.82
CA ILE A 70 16.07 8.89 -3.91
C ILE A 70 16.21 9.73 -5.19
N PRO A 71 17.39 9.74 -5.85
CA PRO A 71 17.58 10.41 -7.12
C PRO A 71 16.53 9.97 -8.14
N LYS A 72 15.71 10.92 -8.63
CA LYS A 72 14.62 10.66 -9.56
C LYS A 72 15.15 10.48 -10.98
N GLN A 73 15.85 9.37 -11.22
CA GLN A 73 16.18 8.96 -12.59
C GLN A 73 14.96 8.39 -13.32
N GLN A 74 13.89 8.03 -12.59
CA GLN A 74 12.67 7.43 -13.11
C GLN A 74 11.43 8.02 -12.42
N PRO A 75 10.25 7.98 -13.06
CA PRO A 75 8.98 8.41 -12.46
C PRO A 75 8.69 7.70 -11.13
N GLY A 76 8.09 8.44 -10.19
CA GLY A 76 7.62 7.92 -8.91
C GLY A 76 6.48 8.75 -8.36
N LEU A 77 5.54 8.08 -7.69
CA LEU A 77 4.47 8.68 -6.93
C LEU A 77 4.95 9.02 -5.53
N THR A 78 4.62 10.22 -5.10
CA THR A 78 4.72 10.68 -3.72
C THR A 78 3.43 10.37 -2.98
N GLY A 79 3.51 10.13 -1.68
CA GLY A 79 2.35 9.92 -0.84
C GLY A 79 2.73 9.84 0.64
N PRO A 80 1.73 9.69 1.52
CA PRO A 80 1.95 9.71 2.96
C PRO A 80 2.72 8.47 3.43
N ASN A 81 3.51 8.61 4.49
CA ASN A 81 3.91 7.45 5.28
C ASN A 81 2.70 6.87 6.05
N LEU A 82 2.86 5.69 6.65
CA LEU A 82 1.77 4.99 7.33
C LEU A 82 1.18 5.81 8.49
N TYR A 83 2.02 6.58 9.20
CA TYR A 83 1.55 7.47 10.27
C TYR A 83 0.67 8.60 9.74
N GLU A 84 1.12 9.30 8.70
CA GLU A 84 0.35 10.36 8.05
C GLU A 84 -0.96 9.82 7.48
N TRP A 85 -0.90 8.64 6.84
CA TRP A 85 -2.08 7.99 6.30
C TRP A 85 -3.11 7.63 7.38
N ALA A 86 -2.62 7.11 8.51
CA ALA A 86 -3.43 6.79 9.68
C ALA A 86 -4.20 8.00 10.21
N HIS A 87 -3.60 9.19 10.20
CA HIS A 87 -4.19 10.41 10.76
C HIS A 87 -5.12 11.15 9.79
N HIS A 88 -4.95 10.96 8.47
CA HIS A 88 -5.68 11.76 7.48
C HIS A 88 -6.70 10.97 6.64
N GLN A 89 -6.44 9.71 6.34
CA GLN A 89 -7.30 8.92 5.43
C GLN A 89 -7.86 7.65 6.04
N ALA A 90 -7.21 7.07 7.06
CA ALA A 90 -7.56 5.74 7.55
C ALA A 90 -8.98 5.64 8.11
N ALA A 91 -9.47 6.66 8.83
CA ALA A 91 -10.84 6.65 9.36
C ALA A 91 -11.87 6.51 8.23
N THR A 92 -11.80 7.38 7.22
CA THR A 92 -12.65 7.32 6.03
C THR A 92 -12.50 6.00 5.27
N TYR A 93 -11.28 5.47 5.20
CA TYR A 93 -11.03 4.18 4.56
C TYR A 93 -11.73 3.03 5.31
N LEU A 94 -11.66 3.02 6.65
CA LEU A 94 -12.34 2.04 7.50
C LEU A 94 -13.86 2.18 7.50
N ASP A 95 -14.40 3.35 7.18
CA ASP A 95 -15.85 3.58 7.05
C ASP A 95 -16.41 3.09 5.71
N THR A 96 -15.58 3.10 4.67
CA THR A 96 -15.97 2.71 3.31
C THR A 96 -15.68 1.25 2.98
N HIS A 97 -14.99 0.53 3.87
CA HIS A 97 -14.59 -0.88 3.67
C HIS A 97 -14.97 -1.75 4.87
N THR A 98 -15.30 -3.01 4.59
CA THR A 98 -15.66 -3.98 5.63
C THR A 98 -14.44 -4.79 6.03
N PHE A 99 -14.03 -4.68 7.31
CA PHE A 99 -12.96 -5.48 7.91
C PHE A 99 -13.47 -6.23 9.14
N LYS A 100 -13.11 -7.51 9.29
CA LYS A 100 -13.45 -8.31 10.48
C LYS A 100 -12.89 -7.69 11.76
N MET A 101 -11.68 -7.14 11.68
CA MET A 101 -10.98 -6.51 12.81
C MET A 101 -11.17 -4.98 12.88
N ARG A 102 -12.20 -4.41 12.23
CA ARG A 102 -12.40 -2.95 12.15
C ARG A 102 -12.29 -2.23 13.49
N GLN A 103 -12.93 -2.74 14.54
CA GLN A 103 -12.91 -2.08 15.86
C GLN A 103 -11.50 -2.00 16.45
N LEU A 104 -10.67 -3.03 16.25
CA LEU A 104 -9.26 -3.02 16.66
C LEU A 104 -8.45 -1.97 15.89
N PHE A 105 -8.70 -1.83 14.58
CA PHE A 105 -8.04 -0.81 13.77
C PHE A 105 -8.41 0.59 14.23
N VAL A 106 -9.70 0.86 14.49
CA VAL A 106 -10.15 2.17 15.02
C VAL A 106 -9.47 2.49 16.35
N MET A 107 -9.38 1.52 17.27
CA MET A 107 -8.69 1.74 18.55
C MET A 107 -7.21 2.08 18.37
N LYS A 108 -6.53 1.46 17.41
CA LYS A 108 -5.11 1.73 17.10
C LYS A 108 -4.88 3.09 16.43
N LEU A 109 -5.89 3.69 15.81
CA LEU A 109 -5.78 5.05 15.26
C LEU A 109 -5.82 6.13 16.36
N GLN A 110 -6.23 5.77 17.58
CA GLN A 110 -6.37 6.69 18.72
C GLN A 110 -5.22 6.59 19.73
N SER A 111 -4.31 5.62 19.55
CA SER A 111 -3.16 5.36 20.43
C SER A 111 -1.89 6.03 19.91
#